data_AF-A0A6I7EXZ7-F1
#
_entry.id   AF-A0A6I7EXZ7-F1
#
_cell.length_a   1.000
_cell.length_b   1.000
_cell.length_c   1.000
_cell.angle_alpha   90.00
_cell.angle_beta   90.00
_cell.angle_gamma   90.00
#
_symmetry.space_group_name_H-M   'P 1'
#
loop_
_entity.id
_entity.type
_entity.pdbx_description
1 polymer ?
#
loop_
_entity_poly.entity_id
_entity_poly.type
_entity_poly.pdbx_seq_one_letter_code
_entity_poly.pdbx_strand_id
1 'polypeptide(L)'
;MKIFAKKDPDQLYFGEYPVEVPKLTPNKWKQLFGAVDKLPGIIVQVLGAPQEDFYSYVVTGLEVGLDEIVGIVSVLSGVDKEYIAENVGADEMFEYISLTVKKNRLSSMAKNVKSLLPNLGE
;
A
#
# COMPACT_ATOMS: atom_id res chain seq x y z
N MET A 1 13.19 3.15 38.17
CA MET A 1 12.29 2.13 37.61
C MET A 1 11.08 2.85 37.03
N LYS A 2 11.04 3.06 35.71
CA LYS A 2 9.89 3.67 35.02
C LYS A 2 9.01 2.53 34.54
N ILE A 3 7.87 2.40 35.20
CA ILE A 3 6.80 1.45 34.92
C ILE A 3 5.92 2.13 33.86
N PHE A 4 5.62 1.40 32.79
CA PHE A 4 4.85 1.78 31.58
C PHE A 4 5.63 2.55 30.50
N ALA A 5 6.01 1.80 29.45
CA ALA A 5 6.23 2.37 28.12
C ALA A 5 4.85 2.78 27.57
N LYS A 6 4.64 4.08 27.40
CA LYS A 6 3.46 4.61 26.71
C LYS A 6 3.50 4.04 25.28
N LYS A 7 2.62 3.09 24.95
CA LYS A 7 2.43 2.66 23.56
C LYS A 7 2.05 3.93 22.78
N ASP A 8 2.89 4.28 21.82
CA ASP A 8 2.64 5.42 20.94
C ASP A 8 1.33 5.14 20.19
N PRO A 9 0.31 6.01 20.26
CA PRO A 9 -0.99 5.77 19.61
C PRO A 9 -0.89 5.65 18.08
N ASP A 10 0.28 5.94 17.49
CA ASP A 10 0.52 5.90 16.05
C ASP A 10 1.28 4.63 15.58
N GLN A 11 1.56 3.67 16.47
CA GLN A 11 2.28 2.45 16.11
C GLN A 11 1.32 1.42 15.50
N LEU A 12 1.49 1.14 14.21
CA LEU A 12 0.73 0.10 13.50
C LEU A 12 1.31 -1.27 13.79
N TYR A 13 0.45 -2.29 13.70
CA TYR A 13 0.82 -3.68 13.87
C TYR A 13 0.21 -4.54 12.77
N PHE A 14 0.88 -5.64 12.50
CA PHE A 14 0.41 -6.79 11.74
C PHE A 14 0.34 -7.95 12.71
N GLY A 15 -0.86 -8.25 13.22
CA GLY A 15 -1.00 -9.09 14.40
C GLY A 15 -0.20 -8.52 15.58
N GLU A 16 0.85 -9.22 16.01
CA GLU A 16 1.74 -8.76 17.09
C GLU A 16 3.01 -8.04 16.58
N TYR A 17 3.24 -8.01 15.26
CA TYR A 17 4.45 -7.46 14.67
C TYR A 17 4.31 -5.94 14.43
N PRO A 18 5.15 -5.08 15.05
CA PRO A 18 5.08 -3.63 14.83
C PRO A 18 5.57 -3.26 13.43
N VAL A 19 4.83 -2.38 12.74
CA VAL A 19 5.16 -1.93 11.39
C VAL A 19 5.13 -0.41 11.25
N GLU A 20 5.97 0.10 10.34
CA GLU A 20 5.99 1.51 9.97
C GLU A 20 5.52 1.70 8.53
N VAL A 21 4.83 2.81 8.27
CA VAL A 21 4.42 3.20 6.92
C VAL A 21 5.61 3.83 6.19
N PRO A 22 6.14 3.25 5.09
CA PRO A 22 7.34 3.76 4.45
C PRO A 22 7.09 5.01 3.60
N LYS A 23 8.14 5.79 3.37
CA LYS A 23 8.19 6.72 2.23
C LYS A 23 8.53 5.92 0.97
N LEU A 24 7.78 6.14 -0.11
CA LEU A 24 8.05 5.52 -1.41
C LEU A 24 9.17 6.28 -2.13
N THR A 25 10.40 5.92 -1.79
CA THR A 25 11.60 6.40 -2.50
C THR A 25 11.73 5.70 -3.86
N PRO A 26 12.55 6.22 -4.79
CA PRO A 26 12.80 5.55 -6.06
C PRO A 26 13.25 4.08 -5.92
N ASN A 27 14.02 3.76 -4.86
CA ASN A 27 14.43 2.38 -4.60
C ASN A 27 13.25 1.50 -4.16
N LYS A 28 12.39 2.02 -3.28
CA LYS A 28 11.19 1.28 -2.83
C LYS A 28 10.21 1.05 -3.99
N TRP A 29 10.07 2.02 -4.89
CA TRP A 29 9.31 1.84 -6.14
C TRP A 29 9.87 0.72 -7.01
N LYS A 30 11.19 0.64 -7.21
CA LYS A 30 11.82 -0.46 -7.94
C LYS A 30 11.54 -1.82 -7.28
N GLN A 31 11.59 -1.90 -5.95
CA GLN A 31 11.26 -3.12 -5.22
C GLN A 31 9.80 -3.53 -5.43
N LEU A 32 8.86 -2.58 -5.37
CA LEU A 32 7.44 -2.85 -5.62
C LEU A 32 7.22 -3.38 -7.05
N PHE A 33 7.79 -2.70 -8.05
CA PHE A 33 7.66 -3.11 -9.45
C PHE A 33 8.32 -4.46 -9.75
N GLY A 34 9.37 -4.83 -9.01
CA GLY A 34 10.04 -6.13 -9.17
C GLY A 34 9.40 -7.27 -8.39
N ALA A 35 8.56 -6.99 -7.39
CA ALA A 35 8.01 -8.01 -6.50
C ALA A 35 6.68 -8.61 -6.95
N VAL A 36 6.01 -7.99 -7.93
CA VAL A 36 4.75 -8.48 -8.45
C VAL A 36 4.71 -8.31 -9.96
N ASP A 37 4.59 -9.45 -10.64
CA ASP A 37 4.66 -9.56 -12.10
C ASP A 37 3.56 -8.78 -12.83
N LYS A 38 2.42 -8.50 -12.17
CA LYS A 38 1.26 -7.81 -12.75
C LYS A 38 1.11 -6.34 -12.34
N LEU A 39 1.95 -5.84 -11.42
CA LEU A 39 1.70 -4.55 -10.74
C LEU A 39 1.69 -3.27 -11.59
N PRO A 40 2.37 -3.13 -12.75
CA PRO A 40 2.44 -1.83 -13.43
C PRO A 40 1.07 -1.22 -13.74
N GLY A 41 0.08 -2.04 -14.11
CA GLY A 41 -1.30 -1.59 -14.36
C GLY A 41 -2.10 -1.32 -13.09
N ILE A 42 -2.01 -2.22 -12.11
CA ILE A 42 -2.80 -2.20 -10.87
C ILE A 42 -2.37 -1.06 -9.94
N ILE A 43 -1.05 -0.80 -9.82
CA ILE A 43 -0.53 0.30 -9.02
C ILE A 43 -1.11 1.63 -9.49
N VAL A 44 -1.15 1.87 -10.80
CA VAL A 44 -1.63 3.15 -11.35
C VAL A 44 -3.13 3.33 -11.08
N GLN A 45 -3.90 2.24 -11.18
CA GLN A 45 -5.34 2.27 -10.93
C GLN A 45 -5.67 2.43 -9.44
N VAL A 46 -5.04 1.63 -8.56
CA VAL A 46 -5.30 1.63 -7.10
C VAL A 46 -4.78 2.91 -6.43
N LEU A 47 -3.60 3.41 -6.85
CA LEU A 47 -3.04 4.65 -6.30
C LEU A 47 -3.66 5.93 -6.88
N GLY A 48 -4.25 5.82 -8.07
CA GLY A 48 -4.99 6.89 -8.73
C GLY A 48 -6.47 6.95 -8.36
N ALA A 49 -7.00 5.90 -7.72
CA ALA A 49 -8.41 5.82 -7.34
C ALA A 49 -8.79 6.87 -6.28
N PRO A 50 -9.99 7.49 -6.38
CA PRO A 50 -10.57 8.27 -5.30
C PRO A 50 -10.72 7.42 -4.02
N GLN A 51 -10.52 8.03 -2.84
CA GLN A 51 -10.61 7.30 -1.56
C GLN A 51 -11.97 6.65 -1.32
N GLU A 52 -13.05 7.25 -1.83
CA GLU A 52 -14.44 6.79 -1.68
C GLU A 52 -14.71 5.45 -2.40
N ASP A 53 -13.90 5.15 -3.43
CA ASP A 53 -13.98 3.89 -4.18
C ASP A 53 -12.74 3.01 -3.96
N PHE A 54 -11.83 3.33 -3.03
CA PHE A 54 -10.59 2.58 -2.87
C PHE A 54 -10.87 1.10 -2.57
N TYR A 55 -11.81 0.81 -1.67
CA TYR A 55 -12.26 -0.56 -1.39
C TYR A 55 -12.95 -1.20 -2.61
N SER A 56 -13.70 -0.44 -3.41
CA SER A 56 -14.35 -0.92 -4.63
C SER A 56 -13.37 -1.16 -5.78
N TYR A 57 -12.34 -0.34 -5.96
CA TYR A 57 -11.26 -0.49 -6.94
C TYR A 57 -10.27 -1.56 -6.54
N VAL A 58 -10.05 -1.72 -5.25
CA VAL A 58 -9.40 -2.90 -4.71
C VAL A 58 -10.27 -4.10 -5.07
N VAL A 59 -11.52 -4.23 -4.61
CA VAL A 59 -12.39 -5.41 -4.92
C VAL A 59 -12.63 -5.67 -6.42
N THR A 60 -12.72 -4.63 -7.25
CA THR A 60 -12.98 -4.75 -8.71
C THR A 60 -11.70 -4.87 -9.52
N GLY A 61 -10.59 -4.31 -9.04
CA GLY A 61 -9.23 -4.56 -9.56
C GLY A 61 -8.59 -5.84 -9.01
N LEU A 62 -9.19 -6.44 -7.98
CA LEU A 62 -8.86 -7.72 -7.33
C LEU A 62 -9.34 -8.92 -8.17
N GLU A 63 -8.99 -8.95 -9.46
CA GLU A 63 -8.48 -10.21 -10.04
C GLU A 63 -7.01 -10.46 -9.62
N VAL A 64 -6.45 -9.56 -8.82
CA VAL A 64 -5.24 -9.68 -8.02
C VAL A 64 -5.56 -10.61 -6.84
N GLY A 65 -4.94 -11.80 -6.81
CA GLY A 65 -5.11 -12.73 -5.68
C GLY A 65 -4.60 -12.13 -4.37
N LEU A 66 -5.09 -12.63 -3.22
CA LEU A 66 -4.58 -12.23 -1.90
C LEU A 66 -3.05 -12.35 -1.80
N ASP A 67 -2.45 -13.31 -2.49
CA ASP A 67 -0.99 -13.51 -2.58
C ASP A 67 -0.23 -12.30 -3.15
N GLU A 68 -0.84 -11.57 -4.09
CA GLU A 68 -0.25 -10.37 -4.67
C GLU A 68 -0.31 -9.20 -3.67
N ILE A 69 -1.42 -9.09 -2.91
CA ILE A 69 -1.54 -8.11 -1.81
C ILE A 69 -0.52 -8.40 -0.70
N VAL A 70 -0.37 -9.67 -0.31
CA VAL A 70 0.67 -10.12 0.63
C VAL A 70 2.05 -9.70 0.12
N GLY A 71 2.32 -9.87 -1.18
CA GLY A 71 3.57 -9.44 -1.81
C GLY A 71 3.82 -7.94 -1.71
N ILE A 72 2.82 -7.10 -1.98
CA ILE A 72 2.91 -5.65 -1.84
C ILE A 72 3.19 -5.26 -0.39
N VAL A 73 2.39 -5.79 0.53
CA VAL A 73 2.48 -5.48 1.97
C VAL A 73 3.84 -5.89 2.52
N SER A 74 4.35 -7.05 2.13
CA SER A 74 5.69 -7.52 2.48
C SER A 74 6.78 -6.54 2.04
N VAL A 75 6.75 -6.07 0.79
CA VAL A 75 7.75 -5.12 0.28
C VAL A 75 7.67 -3.77 0.99
N LEU A 76 6.46 -3.28 1.25
CA LEU A 76 6.24 -2.00 1.91
C LEU A 76 6.73 -2.03 3.36
N SER A 77 6.29 -3.04 4.12
CA SER A 77 6.58 -3.19 5.55
C SER A 77 7.94 -3.77 5.86
N GLY A 78 8.53 -4.52 4.91
CA GLY A 78 9.71 -5.34 5.15
C GLY A 78 9.42 -6.62 5.94
N VAL A 79 8.15 -6.94 6.21
CA VAL A 79 7.74 -8.16 6.90
C VAL A 79 7.69 -9.32 5.90
N ASP A 80 8.03 -10.50 6.38
CA ASP A 80 8.04 -11.74 5.60
C ASP A 80 6.65 -12.12 5.07
N LYS A 81 6.58 -12.67 3.85
CA LYS A 81 5.31 -12.96 3.18
C LYS A 81 4.52 -14.05 3.90
N GLU A 82 5.21 -15.10 4.33
CA GLU A 82 4.62 -16.23 5.03
C GLU A 82 4.04 -15.77 6.38
N TYR A 83 4.76 -14.90 7.11
CA TYR A 83 4.20 -14.29 8.32
C TYR A 83 2.91 -13.52 8.03
N ILE A 84 2.90 -12.69 6.99
CA ILE A 84 1.72 -11.89 6.63
C ILE A 84 0.54 -12.80 6.28
N ALA A 85 0.78 -13.83 5.46
CA ALA A 85 -0.27 -14.75 5.01
C ALA A 85 -0.92 -15.53 6.16
N GLU A 86 -0.17 -15.85 7.21
CA GLU A 86 -0.66 -16.64 8.36
C GLU A 86 -1.27 -15.79 9.48
N ASN A 87 -0.83 -14.53 9.64
CA ASN A 87 -1.09 -13.76 10.86
C ASN A 87 -1.81 -12.42 10.64
N VAL A 88 -2.01 -11.98 9.40
CA VAL A 88 -2.49 -10.63 9.11
C VAL A 88 -3.81 -10.66 8.38
N GLY A 89 -4.78 -9.93 8.95
CA GLY A 89 -6.09 -9.75 8.37
C GLY A 89 -6.05 -8.95 7.07
N ALA A 90 -7.00 -9.22 6.18
CA ALA A 90 -7.15 -8.44 4.96
C ALA A 90 -7.42 -6.95 5.26
N ASP A 91 -8.17 -6.67 6.32
CA ASP A 91 -8.45 -5.32 6.84
C ASP A 91 -7.17 -4.58 7.24
N GLU A 92 -6.27 -5.21 8.00
CA GLU A 92 -4.97 -4.65 8.40
C GLU A 92 -4.11 -4.34 7.17
N MET A 93 -4.06 -5.26 6.19
CA MET A 93 -3.33 -5.06 4.93
C MET A 93 -3.87 -3.87 4.14
N PHE A 94 -5.19 -3.75 3.99
CA PHE A 94 -5.80 -2.64 3.24
C PHE A 94 -5.66 -1.30 3.95
N GLU A 95 -5.80 -1.26 5.27
CA GLU A 95 -5.54 -0.06 6.05
C GLU A 95 -4.08 0.39 5.89
N TYR A 96 -3.13 -0.54 5.97
CA TYR A 96 -1.71 -0.23 5.79
C TYR A 96 -1.38 0.32 4.40
N ILE A 97 -1.99 -0.24 3.34
CA ILE A 97 -1.86 0.30 1.98
C ILE A 97 -2.45 1.70 1.91
N SER A 98 -3.66 1.93 2.45
CA SER A 98 -4.32 3.24 2.47
C SER A 98 -3.48 4.30 3.18
N LEU A 99 -2.89 3.96 4.33
CA LEU A 99 -1.98 4.84 5.06
C LEU A 99 -0.70 5.14 4.26
N THR A 100 -0.19 4.15 3.52
CA THR A 100 0.95 4.33 2.60
C THR A 100 0.61 5.32 1.48
N VAL A 101 -0.58 5.22 0.88
CA VAL A 101 -1.09 6.17 -0.13
C VAL A 101 -1.15 7.58 0.44
N LYS A 102 -1.74 7.73 1.63
CA LYS A 102 -1.90 9.02 2.32
C LYS A 102 -0.57 9.66 2.65
N LYS A 103 0.37 8.93 3.26
CA LYS A 103 1.71 9.42 3.63
C LYS A 103 2.51 9.90 2.41
N ASN A 104 2.32 9.25 1.27
CA ASN A 104 3.04 9.55 0.05
C ASN A 104 2.32 10.52 -0.90
N ARG A 105 1.10 10.97 -0.53
CA ARG A 105 0.27 11.91 -1.31
C ARG A 105 0.04 11.44 -2.75
N LEU A 106 -0.13 10.12 -2.92
CA LEU A 106 -0.14 9.51 -4.25
C LEU A 106 -1.37 9.93 -5.06
N SER A 107 -2.52 10.14 -4.41
CA SER A 107 -3.72 10.66 -5.08
C SER A 107 -3.51 12.07 -5.66
N SER A 108 -2.78 12.95 -4.96
CA SER A 108 -2.43 14.28 -5.48
C SER A 108 -1.40 14.19 -6.60
N MET A 109 -0.43 13.29 -6.48
CA MET A 109 0.57 13.03 -7.52
C MET A 109 -0.10 12.53 -8.80
N ALA A 110 -1.07 11.61 -8.70
CA ALA A 110 -1.82 11.10 -9.85
C ALA A 110 -2.61 12.21 -10.57
N LYS A 111 -3.26 13.11 -9.82
CA LYS A 111 -3.95 14.29 -10.39
C LYS A 111 -2.98 15.20 -11.15
N ASN A 112 -1.81 15.48 -10.56
CA ASN A 112 -0.78 16.33 -11.18
C ASN A 112 -0.19 15.67 -12.44
N VAL A 113 0.12 14.38 -12.40
CA VAL A 113 0.61 13.65 -13.57
C VAL A 113 -0.46 13.65 -14.68
N LYS A 114 -1.74 13.40 -14.34
CA LYS A 114 -2.84 13.49 -15.32
C LYS A 114 -2.95 14.87 -15.97
N SER A 115 -2.73 15.95 -15.21
CA SER A 115 -2.72 17.31 -15.78
C SER A 115 -1.50 17.63 -16.66
N LEU A 116 -0.42 16.86 -16.54
CA LEU A 116 0.80 17.01 -17.34
C LEU A 116 0.80 16.13 -18.59
N LEU A 117 -0.06 15.11 -18.64
CA LEU A 117 -0.28 14.36 -19.86
C LEU A 117 -1.04 15.26 -20.84
N PRO A 118 -0.57 15.43 -22.09
CA PRO A 118 -1.35 16.13 -23.10
C PRO A 118 -2.72 15.46 -23.17
N ASN A 119 -3.79 16.26 -23.30
CA ASN A 119 -5.13 15.73 -23.50
C ASN A 119 -5.09 14.75 -24.68
N LEU A 120 -5.04 13.44 -24.41
CA LEU A 120 -5.20 12.40 -25.42
C LEU A 120 -6.68 12.32 -25.77
N GLY A 121 -7.18 13.42 -26.36
CA GLY A 121 -8.56 13.63 -26.74
C GLY A 121 -8.65 14.75 -27.76
N GLU A 122 -8.32 14.41 -29.00
CA GLU A 122 -9.28 14.54 -30.12
C GLU A 122 -9.66 13.13 -30.56
#